data_AF-A0A1S4DC53-F1
#
_entry.id   AF-A0A1S4DC53-F1
#
_cell.length_a   1.000
_cell.length_b   1.000
_cell.length_c   1.000
_cell.angle_alpha   90.00
_cell.angle_beta   90.00
_cell.angle_gamma   90.00
#
_symmetry.space_group_name_H-M   'P 1'
#
loop_
_entity.id
_entity.type
_entity.pdbx_description
1 polymer ?
#
loop_
_entity_poly.entity_id
_entity_poly.type
_entity_poly.pdbx_seq_one_letter_code
_entity_poly.pdbx_strand_id
1 'polypeptide(L)'
;MEMKLYQTASICLLLLMIQSQSAEGQDRKCINKLLPCMKFLNGTRGNPPDSCCNPLKDVIKNMPECLCQMVSIKGSNAAEKAGIDINAAQMLPARCGQPVNYMGCLKDSGVGPS
;
A
#
# COMPACT_ATOMS: atom_id res chain seq x y z
N MET A 1 -50.03 -3.27 -9.07
CA MET A 1 -48.94 -2.26 -9.16
C MET A 1 -47.85 -2.50 -8.11
N GLU A 2 -48.20 -3.15 -6.99
CA GLU A 2 -47.32 -3.54 -5.87
C GLU A 2 -46.06 -4.38 -6.20
N MET A 3 -46.13 -5.33 -7.14
CA MET A 3 -45.02 -6.27 -7.39
C MET A 3 -43.84 -5.63 -8.15
N LYS A 4 -44.12 -4.57 -8.94
CA LYS A 4 -43.09 -3.75 -9.59
C LYS A 4 -42.32 -2.91 -8.58
N LEU A 5 -42.99 -2.45 -7.51
CA LEU A 5 -42.39 -1.65 -6.45
C LEU A 5 -41.37 -2.48 -5.64
N TYR A 6 -41.69 -3.75 -5.39
CA TYR A 6 -40.78 -4.69 -4.72
C TYR A 6 -39.52 -4.98 -5.56
N GLN A 7 -39.69 -5.26 -6.85
CA GLN A 7 -38.53 -5.46 -7.75
C GLN A 7 -37.64 -4.22 -7.85
N THR A 8 -38.22 -3.02 -7.96
CA THR A 8 -37.43 -1.77 -8.00
C THR A 8 -36.71 -1.53 -6.68
N ALA A 9 -37.34 -1.83 -5.54
CA ALA A 9 -36.72 -1.68 -4.22
C ALA A 9 -35.54 -2.66 -4.02
N SER A 10 -35.69 -3.93 -4.43
CA SER A 10 -34.62 -4.92 -4.35
C SER A 10 -33.42 -4.58 -5.25
N ILE A 11 -33.67 -4.07 -6.47
CA ILE A 11 -32.60 -3.65 -7.39
C ILE A 11 -31.85 -2.43 -6.83
N CYS A 12 -32.56 -1.43 -6.29
CA CYS A 12 -31.93 -0.29 -5.63
C CYS A 12 -31.09 -0.71 -4.41
N LEU A 13 -31.59 -1.66 -3.60
CA LEU A 13 -30.87 -2.16 -2.43
C LEU A 13 -29.57 -2.89 -2.83
N LEU A 14 -29.60 -3.66 -3.92
CA LEU A 14 -28.42 -4.35 -4.45
C LEU A 14 -27.38 -3.38 -5.04
N LEU A 15 -27.82 -2.30 -5.70
CA LEU A 15 -26.92 -1.29 -6.29
C LEU A 15 -26.19 -0.44 -5.23
N LEU A 16 -26.82 -0.19 -4.08
CA LEU A 16 -26.22 0.57 -2.98
C LEU A 16 -25.07 -0.18 -2.28
N MET A 17 -25.07 -1.52 -2.32
CA MET A 17 -24.05 -2.36 -1.68
C MET A 17 -22.74 -2.45 -2.47
N ILE A 18 -22.69 -1.92 -3.71
CA ILE A 18 -21.49 -1.98 -4.59
C ILE A 18 -20.56 -0.76 -4.38
N GLN A 19 -20.96 0.21 -3.54
CA GLN A 19 -20.25 1.48 -3.35
C GLN A 19 -19.09 1.43 -2.33
N SER A 20 -18.55 0.26 -1.99
CA SER A 20 -17.37 0.13 -1.12
C SER A 20 -16.17 -0.38 -1.91
N GLN A 21 -15.52 0.50 -2.67
CA GLN A 21 -14.21 0.25 -3.28
C GLN A 21 -13.26 1.38 -2.89
N SER A 22 -12.81 1.41 -1.64
CA SER A 22 -11.81 2.36 -1.16
C SER A 22 -10.82 1.66 -0.23
N ALA A 23 -9.84 0.96 -0.84
CA ALA A 23 -8.52 0.65 -0.25
C ALA A 23 -7.64 -0.10 -1.27
N GLU A 24 -8.20 -1.05 -2.03
CA GLU A 24 -7.41 -1.99 -2.85
C GLU A 24 -6.75 -1.37 -4.09
N GLY A 25 -7.33 -0.30 -4.65
CA GLY A 25 -6.83 0.33 -5.88
C GLY A 25 -5.56 1.17 -5.70
N GLN A 26 -5.36 1.75 -4.52
CA GLN A 26 -4.17 2.56 -4.22
C GLN A 26 -2.96 1.69 -3.86
N ASP A 27 -3.20 0.58 -3.15
CA ASP A 27 -2.16 -0.34 -2.72
C ASP A 27 -1.45 -1.01 -3.93
N ARG A 28 -2.23 -1.46 -4.92
CA ARG A 28 -1.69 -2.03 -6.17
C ARG A 28 -0.83 -1.04 -6.96
N LYS A 29 -1.25 0.23 -7.06
CA LYS A 29 -0.48 1.25 -7.79
C LYS A 29 0.85 1.55 -7.13
N CYS A 30 0.87 1.51 -5.80
CA CYS A 30 2.05 1.76 -5.00
C CYS A 30 3.07 0.60 -5.09
N ILE A 31 2.63 -0.65 -4.94
CA ILE A 31 3.51 -1.81 -5.13
C ILE A 31 4.11 -1.83 -6.54
N ASN A 32 3.31 -1.51 -7.56
CA ASN A 32 3.79 -1.42 -8.94
C ASN A 32 4.89 -0.37 -9.13
N LYS A 33 4.83 0.75 -8.41
CA LYS A 33 5.89 1.79 -8.43
C LYS A 33 7.18 1.31 -7.76
N LEU A 34 7.11 0.36 -6.84
CA LEU A 34 8.25 -0.17 -6.09
C LEU A 34 8.84 -1.46 -6.70
N LEU A 35 8.21 -2.02 -7.74
CA LEU A 35 8.74 -3.15 -8.50
C LEU A 35 10.22 -2.99 -8.94
N PRO A 36 10.70 -1.82 -9.43
CA PRO A 36 12.12 -1.64 -9.75
C PRO A 36 13.07 -1.76 -8.55
N CYS A 37 12.57 -1.67 -7.32
CA CYS A 37 13.36 -1.82 -6.09
C CYS A 37 13.56 -3.30 -5.68
N MET A 38 12.81 -4.25 -6.24
CA MET A 38 12.85 -5.66 -5.85
C MET A 38 14.26 -6.27 -5.91
N LYS A 39 15.09 -5.85 -6.88
CA LYS A 39 16.47 -6.30 -6.99
C LYS A 39 17.32 -5.90 -5.78
N PHE A 40 17.07 -4.72 -5.21
CA PHE A 40 17.73 -4.28 -3.98
C PHE A 40 17.26 -5.08 -2.77
N LEU A 41 15.94 -5.32 -2.71
CA LEU A 41 15.26 -6.03 -1.63
C LEU A 41 15.66 -7.51 -1.49
N ASN A 42 16.28 -8.10 -2.51
CA ASN A 42 16.76 -9.48 -2.48
C ASN A 42 18.22 -9.61 -1.98
N GLY A 43 18.71 -8.64 -1.19
CA GLY A 43 20.02 -8.72 -0.54
C GLY A 43 21.19 -8.14 -1.36
N THR A 44 20.92 -7.29 -2.37
CA THR A 44 21.99 -6.61 -3.12
C THR A 44 22.73 -5.61 -2.21
N ARG A 45 24.03 -5.78 -2.04
CA ARG A 45 24.89 -4.77 -1.39
C ARG A 45 25.23 -3.67 -2.40
N GLY A 46 24.68 -2.48 -2.22
CA GLY A 46 24.97 -1.32 -3.09
C GLY A 46 24.04 -0.13 -2.84
N ASN A 47 24.15 0.90 -3.66
CA ASN A 47 23.15 1.97 -3.70
C ASN A 47 22.02 1.58 -4.67
N PRO A 48 20.74 1.76 -4.27
CA PRO A 48 19.62 1.57 -5.18
C PRO A 48 19.73 2.54 -6.38
N PRO A 49 19.38 2.09 -7.60
CA PRO A 49 19.40 2.96 -8.77
C PRO A 49 18.29 4.02 -8.70
N ASP A 50 18.45 5.11 -9.44
CA ASP A 50 17.44 6.17 -9.52
C ASP A 50 16.08 5.66 -10.03
N SER A 51 16.08 4.61 -10.85
CA SER A 51 14.86 3.92 -11.29
C SER A 51 14.06 3.30 -10.14
N CYS A 52 14.69 3.01 -9.01
CA CYS A 52 14.04 2.61 -7.76
C CYS A 52 13.78 3.82 -6.84
N CYS A 53 14.75 4.73 -6.68
CA CYS A 53 14.62 5.83 -5.72
C CYS A 53 13.61 6.90 -6.12
N ASN A 54 13.49 7.22 -7.41
CA ASN A 54 12.53 8.24 -7.87
C ASN A 54 11.07 7.84 -7.60
N PRO A 55 10.61 6.63 -7.98
CA PRO A 55 9.25 6.23 -7.63
C PRO A 55 9.07 6.01 -6.12
N LEU A 56 10.10 5.59 -5.38
CA LEU A 56 10.01 5.50 -3.92
C LEU A 56 9.80 6.87 -3.27
N LYS A 57 10.51 7.92 -3.72
CA LYS A 57 10.31 9.30 -3.24
C LYS A 57 8.89 9.80 -3.51
N ASP A 58 8.33 9.44 -4.67
CA ASP A 58 6.94 9.74 -5.03
C ASP A 58 5.95 9.03 -4.10
N VAL A 59 6.17 7.75 -3.81
CA VAL A 59 5.36 6.98 -2.85
C VAL A 59 5.42 7.60 -1.45
N ILE A 60 6.61 7.92 -0.96
CA ILE A 60 6.80 8.53 0.37
C ILE A 60 6.04 9.86 0.50
N LYS A 61 6.04 10.68 -0.55
CA LYS A 61 5.44 12.02 -0.52
C LYS A 61 3.93 12.01 -0.80
N ASN A 62 3.50 11.21 -1.77
CA ASN A 62 2.14 11.27 -2.32
C ASN A 62 1.25 10.09 -1.90
N MET A 63 1.83 9.00 -1.37
CA MET A 63 1.11 7.77 -0.99
C MET A 63 1.56 7.26 0.40
N PRO A 64 1.46 8.07 1.47
CA PRO A 64 1.92 7.69 2.81
C PRO A 64 1.15 6.47 3.37
N GLU A 65 -0.15 6.40 3.11
CA GLU A 65 -1.02 5.28 3.50
C GLU A 65 -0.52 3.94 2.96
N CYS A 66 -0.14 3.88 1.67
CA CYS A 66 0.41 2.66 1.10
C CYS A 66 1.71 2.25 1.80
N LEU A 67 2.61 3.21 1.99
CA LEU A 67 3.89 2.94 2.64
C LEU A 67 3.68 2.36 4.04
N CYS A 68 2.70 2.89 4.78
CA CYS A 68 2.29 2.37 6.07
C CYS A 68 1.72 0.94 6.02
N GLN A 69 0.93 0.61 5.00
CA GLN A 69 0.44 -0.76 4.78
C GLN A 69 1.58 -1.74 4.49
N MET A 70 2.60 -1.33 3.74
CA MET A 70 3.77 -2.18 3.44
C MET A 70 4.64 -2.45 4.67
N VAL A 71 4.81 -1.45 5.56
CA VAL A 71 5.56 -1.65 6.81
C VAL A 71 4.74 -2.24 7.95
N SER A 72 3.44 -2.41 7.75
CA SER A 72 2.58 -3.12 8.71
C SER A 72 3.06 -4.56 8.92
N ILE A 73 2.58 -5.19 10.00
CA ILE A 73 2.85 -6.61 10.27
C ILE A 73 2.42 -7.49 9.09
N LYS A 74 1.28 -7.16 8.44
CA LYS A 74 0.79 -7.90 7.28
C LYS A 74 1.72 -7.74 6.07
N GLY A 75 2.16 -6.51 5.79
CA GLY A 75 3.07 -6.20 4.68
C GLY A 75 4.45 -6.84 4.88
N SER A 76 4.99 -6.76 6.09
CA SER A 76 6.28 -7.37 6.45
C SER A 76 6.24 -8.90 6.33
N ASN A 77 5.19 -9.55 6.82
CA ASN A 77 5.02 -11.01 6.67
C ASN A 77 4.86 -11.42 5.20
N ALA A 78 4.11 -10.64 4.41
CA ALA A 78 3.98 -10.90 2.97
C ALA A 78 5.33 -10.75 2.24
N ALA A 79 6.12 -9.74 2.60
CA ALA A 79 7.44 -9.52 2.04
C ALA A 79 8.41 -10.66 2.41
N GLU A 80 8.43 -11.10 3.66
CA GLU A 80 9.25 -12.23 4.11
C GLU A 80 8.90 -13.52 3.36
N LYS A 81 7.60 -13.81 3.22
CA LYS A 81 7.11 -14.95 2.41
C LYS A 81 7.51 -14.85 0.93
N ALA A 82 7.69 -13.65 0.41
CA ALA A 82 8.17 -13.40 -0.95
C ALA A 82 9.71 -13.45 -1.07
N GLY A 83 10.44 -13.76 0.00
CA GLY A 83 11.90 -13.80 0.00
C GLY A 83 12.55 -12.42 -0.04
N ILE A 84 11.85 -11.39 0.41
CA ILE A 84 12.40 -10.04 0.59
C ILE A 84 13.13 -9.96 1.92
N ASP A 85 14.35 -9.41 1.89
CA ASP A 85 15.08 -9.06 3.09
C ASP A 85 14.47 -7.81 3.72
N ILE A 86 13.77 -8.00 4.85
CA ILE A 86 13.05 -6.93 5.55
C ILE A 86 14.01 -5.82 6.01
N ASN A 87 15.23 -6.18 6.40
CA ASN A 87 16.23 -5.22 6.82
C ASN A 87 16.70 -4.34 5.65
N ALA A 88 16.89 -4.93 4.47
CA ALA A 88 17.15 -4.19 3.23
C ALA A 88 15.97 -3.28 2.87
N ALA A 89 14.73 -3.74 3.04
CA ALA A 89 13.53 -2.94 2.81
C ALA A 89 13.47 -1.71 3.72
N GLN A 90 13.77 -1.86 5.01
CA GLN A 90 13.79 -0.77 5.98
C GLN A 90 14.90 0.26 5.71
N MET A 91 16.06 -0.19 5.21
CA MET A 91 17.15 0.70 4.85
C MET A 91 16.96 1.42 3.52
N LEU A 92 16.06 0.93 2.65
CA LEU A 92 15.91 1.44 1.29
C LEU A 92 15.58 2.95 1.22
N PRO A 93 14.63 3.49 2.01
CA PRO A 93 14.34 4.93 1.98
C PRO A 93 15.53 5.78 2.41
N ALA A 94 16.25 5.38 3.44
CA ALA A 94 17.47 6.06 3.88
C ALA A 94 18.56 6.03 2.79
N ARG A 95 18.74 4.91 2.10
CA ARG A 95 19.69 4.78 0.97
C ARG A 95 19.30 5.60 -0.26
N CYS A 96 18.01 5.89 -0.42
CA CYS A 96 17.49 6.81 -1.43
C CYS A 96 17.51 8.29 -0.99
N GLY A 97 18.07 8.59 0.19
CA GLY A 97 18.16 9.95 0.73
C GLY A 97 16.85 10.50 1.28
N GLN A 98 15.87 9.64 1.57
CA GLN A 98 14.56 10.02 2.08
C GLN A 98 14.18 9.12 3.27
N PRO A 99 14.80 9.32 4.45
CA PRO A 99 14.43 8.55 5.64
C PRO A 99 12.96 8.80 6.00
N VAL A 100 12.25 7.74 6.37
CA VAL A 100 10.83 7.81 6.72
C VAL A 100 10.66 7.53 8.21
N ASN A 101 9.80 8.33 8.86
CA ASN A 101 9.38 8.06 10.22
C ASN A 101 8.13 7.17 10.19
N TYR A 102 8.31 5.88 10.41
CA TYR A 102 7.21 4.92 10.42
C TYR A 102 6.32 5.00 11.67
N MET A 103 6.70 5.77 12.70
CA MET A 103 5.79 6.01 13.83
C MET A 103 4.55 6.81 13.41
N GLY A 104 4.64 7.56 12.31
CA GLY A 104 3.46 8.18 11.69
C GLY A 104 2.38 7.16 11.32
N CYS A 105 2.77 5.94 10.93
CA CYS A 105 1.85 4.87 10.55
C CYS A 105 1.10 4.24 11.73
N LEU A 106 1.63 4.38 12.95
CA LEU A 106 0.98 3.86 14.16
C LEU A 106 -0.17 4.76 14.62
N LYS A 107 -0.22 6.01 14.13
CA LYS A 107 -1.24 6.99 14.50
C LYS A 107 -2.63 6.65 13.94
N ASP A 108 -2.69 5.76 12.96
CA ASP A 108 -3.92 5.23 12.33
C ASP A 108 -4.21 3.77 12.67
N SER A 109 -3.42 3.13 13.55
CA SER A 109 -3.71 1.76 14.03
C SER A 109 -4.76 1.70 15.14
N GLY A 110 -5.30 2.84 15.57
CA GLY A 110 -6.45 2.95 16.45
C GLY A 110 -7.44 3.95 15.90
N VAL A 111 -8.58 3.46 15.44
CA VAL A 111 -9.71 4.21 14.83
C VAL A 111 -9.50 4.58 13.35
N GLY A 112 -10.06 3.76 12.46
CA GLY A 112 -10.51 4.29 11.17
C GLY A 112 -11.72 5.20 11.40
N PRO A 113 -11.82 6.37 10.76
CA PRO A 113 -13.07 7.10 10.67
C PRO A 113 -13.97 6.45 9.60
N SER A 114 -15.21 6.20 10.02
CA SER A 114 -16.46 6.21 9.25
C SER A 114 -16.43 5.99 7.74
#